data_AF-A0A5B9Y5C2-F1
#
_entry.id   AF-A0A5B9Y5C2-F1
#
_cell.length_a   1.000
_cell.length_b   1.000
_cell.length_c   1.000
_cell.angle_alpha   90.00
_cell.angle_beta   90.00
_cell.angle_gamma   90.00
#
_symmetry.space_group_name_H-M   'P 1'
#
loop_
_entity.id
_entity.type
_entity.pdbx_description
1 polymer ?
#
loop_
_entity_poly.entity_id
_entity_poly.type
_entity_poly.pdbx_seq_one_letter_code
_entity_poly.pdbx_strand_id
1 'polypeptide(L)'
;MKIKKIFYRLLLPIFTIASLVSVTTVVLLKNHTISSTQIEQDVEKPTEEVNEDFVSQNLDINLSIGQKMQILRFESNKVYINLDEFKYHFLQEFYKLGPLNDKATFRFYVDDIYFIKAISIKYILNFNQDYQYIWNYSIKNI
;
A
#
# COMPACT_ATOMS: atom_id res chain seq x y z
N MET A 1 19.59 -15.99 -53.54
CA MET A 1 18.24 -16.04 -52.90
C MET A 1 17.92 -17.36 -52.16
N LYS A 2 18.50 -18.51 -52.54
CA LYS A 2 18.18 -19.83 -51.94
C LYS A 2 18.70 -20.04 -50.50
N ILE A 3 19.86 -19.48 -50.15
CA ILE A 3 20.48 -19.64 -48.81
C ILE A 3 19.65 -18.97 -47.70
N LYS A 4 19.09 -17.78 -47.94
CA LYS A 4 18.20 -17.08 -46.99
C LYS A 4 16.95 -17.90 -46.65
N LYS A 5 16.41 -18.64 -47.63
CA LYS A 5 15.22 -19.48 -47.48
C LYS A 5 15.50 -20.74 -46.66
N ILE A 6 16.71 -21.31 -46.77
CA ILE A 6 17.15 -22.46 -45.97
C ILE A 6 17.44 -22.04 -44.53
N PHE A 7 18.11 -20.90 -44.34
CA PHE A 7 18.43 -20.34 -43.03
C PHE A 7 17.17 -20.06 -42.21
N TYR A 8 16.18 -19.39 -42.80
CA TYR A 8 14.92 -19.10 -42.13
C TYR A 8 14.11 -20.38 -41.80
N ARG A 9 14.17 -21.38 -42.68
CA ARG A 9 13.49 -22.68 -42.47
C ARG A 9 14.07 -23.48 -41.31
N LEU A 10 15.36 -23.30 -40.99
CA LEU A 10 16.03 -23.97 -39.88
C LEU A 10 15.99 -23.16 -38.58
N LEU A 11 16.09 -21.83 -38.64
CA LEU A 11 16.10 -20.99 -37.45
C LEU A 11 14.74 -20.79 -36.80
N LEU A 12 13.68 -20.70 -37.60
CA LEU A 12 12.34 -20.49 -37.08
C LEU A 12 11.87 -21.60 -36.11
N PRO A 13 12.03 -22.91 -36.42
CA PRO A 13 11.68 -23.96 -35.46
C PRO A 13 12.56 -23.96 -34.21
N ILE A 14 13.85 -23.63 -34.33
CA ILE A 14 14.77 -23.53 -33.18
C ILE A 14 14.31 -22.41 -32.24
N PHE A 15 13.94 -21.25 -32.80
CA PHE A 15 13.45 -20.11 -32.02
C PHE A 15 12.12 -20.42 -31.30
N THR A 16 11.20 -21.12 -31.97
CA THR A 16 9.93 -21.52 -31.35
C THR A 16 10.10 -22.57 -30.24
N ILE A 17 11.07 -23.47 -30.36
CA ILE A 17 11.36 -24.45 -29.31
C ILE A 17 12.03 -23.73 -28.12
N ALA A 18 12.99 -22.83 -28.38
CA ALA A 18 13.65 -22.06 -27.34
C ALA A 18 12.68 -21.18 -26.54
N SER A 19 11.69 -20.56 -27.21
CA SER A 19 10.68 -19.76 -26.51
C SER A 19 9.77 -20.64 -25.64
N LEU A 20 9.39 -21.83 -26.10
CA LEU A 20 8.58 -22.77 -25.33
C LEU A 20 9.29 -23.23 -24.06
N VAL A 21 10.58 -23.58 -24.16
CA VAL A 21 11.42 -23.99 -23.02
C VAL A 21 11.61 -22.86 -22.00
N SER A 22 11.73 -21.62 -22.47
CA SER A 22 11.85 -20.46 -21.59
C SER A 22 10.57 -20.24 -20.77
N VAL A 23 9.40 -20.30 -21.42
CA VAL A 23 8.10 -20.12 -20.74
C VAL A 23 7.85 -21.24 -19.72
N THR A 24 8.14 -22.49 -20.07
CA THR A 24 7.95 -23.62 -19.13
C THR A 24 8.88 -23.52 -17.92
N THR A 25 10.13 -23.07 -18.11
CA THR A 25 11.09 -22.87 -17.02
C THR A 25 10.60 -21.82 -16.02
N VAL A 26 10.07 -20.69 -16.49
CA VAL A 26 9.52 -19.62 -15.64
C VAL A 26 8.30 -20.10 -14.84
N VAL A 27 7.40 -20.86 -15.47
CA VAL A 27 6.22 -21.43 -14.81
C VAL A 27 6.63 -22.45 -13.73
N LEU A 28 7.61 -23.31 -14.00
CA LEU A 28 8.12 -24.27 -13.03
C LEU A 28 8.80 -23.60 -11.83
N LEU A 29 9.60 -22.55 -12.05
CA LEU A 29 10.21 -21.78 -10.96
C LEU A 29 9.16 -21.11 -10.07
N LYS A 30 8.15 -20.47 -10.67
CA LYS A 30 7.06 -19.83 -9.92
C LYS A 30 6.28 -20.84 -9.07
N ASN A 31 6.02 -22.04 -9.61
CA ASN A 31 5.30 -23.08 -8.88
C ASN A 31 6.17 -23.77 -7.82
N HIS A 32 7.47 -23.96 -8.05
CA HIS A 32 8.36 -24.58 -7.06
C HIS A 32 8.63 -23.65 -5.86
N THR A 33 8.63 -22.33 -6.06
CA THR A 33 8.79 -21.36 -4.96
C THR A 33 7.57 -21.33 -4.02
N ILE A 34 6.41 -21.82 -4.46
CA ILE A 34 5.17 -21.87 -3.67
C ILE A 34 5.04 -23.22 -2.92
N SER A 35 5.78 -24.25 -3.30
CA SER A 35 5.58 -25.63 -2.81
C SER A 35 6.65 -26.17 -1.86
N SER A 36 7.61 -25.35 -1.45
CA SER A 36 8.63 -25.73 -0.45
C SER A 36 8.77 -24.68 0.64
N THR A 37 7.81 -24.70 1.58
CA THR A 37 7.96 -24.09 2.90
C THR A 37 7.43 -25.07 3.95
N GLN A 38 8.16 -26.16 4.14
CA GLN A 38 8.01 -27.05 5.28
C GLN A 38 9.31 -27.84 5.48
N ILE A 39 10.29 -27.20 6.12
CA ILE A 39 11.35 -27.87 6.88
C ILE A 39 11.58 -27.01 8.11
N GLU A 40 11.20 -27.56 9.27
CA GLU A 40 11.63 -27.10 10.59
C GLU A 40 13.16 -27.13 10.64
N GLN A 41 13.77 -25.98 10.85
CA GLN A 41 15.12 -25.88 11.36
C GLN A 41 15.05 -24.88 12.51
N ASP A 42 15.27 -25.40 13.71
CA ASP A 42 15.52 -24.65 14.94
C ASP A 42 16.87 -23.94 14.79
N VAL A 43 16.85 -22.89 13.98
CA VAL A 43 17.83 -21.81 13.98
C VAL A 43 17.13 -20.75 14.79
N GLU A 44 17.73 -20.32 15.90
CA GLU A 44 17.37 -19.05 16.54
C GLU A 44 17.29 -18.00 15.43
N LYS A 45 16.05 -17.73 14.98
CA LYS A 45 15.76 -16.62 14.09
C LYS A 45 16.33 -15.43 14.86
N PRO A 46 17.17 -14.57 14.25
CA PRO A 46 17.44 -13.28 14.87
C PRO A 46 16.06 -12.76 15.23
N THR A 47 15.84 -12.47 16.50
CA THR A 47 14.61 -11.80 16.91
C THR A 47 14.61 -10.56 16.03
N GLU A 48 13.79 -10.57 14.98
CA GLU A 48 13.53 -9.39 14.17
C GLU A 48 13.03 -8.43 15.23
N GLU A 49 13.89 -7.50 15.65
CA GLU A 49 13.48 -6.37 16.47
C GLU A 49 12.29 -5.82 15.72
N VAL A 50 11.11 -6.04 16.30
CA VAL A 50 9.89 -5.44 15.79
C VAL A 50 10.17 -3.96 15.94
N ASN A 51 10.59 -3.32 14.85
CA ASN A 51 10.73 -1.89 14.80
C ASN A 51 9.31 -1.36 14.96
N GLU A 52 8.94 -1.07 16.20
CA GLU A 52 7.68 -0.43 16.51
C GLU A 52 7.75 0.97 15.89
N ASP A 53 6.87 1.26 14.93
CA ASP A 53 6.81 2.59 14.31
C ASP A 53 6.16 3.64 15.24
N PHE A 54 5.52 3.15 16.31
CA PHE A 54 4.71 3.92 17.25
C PHE A 54 4.92 3.42 18.67
N VAL A 55 4.86 4.34 19.64
CA VAL A 55 4.83 4.01 21.08
C VAL A 55 3.51 3.32 21.45
N SER A 56 2.41 3.71 20.81
CA SER A 56 1.11 3.07 21.01
C SER A 56 0.98 1.79 20.20
N GLN A 57 0.54 0.70 20.84
CA GLN A 57 0.16 -0.55 20.16
C GLN A 57 -1.20 -0.45 19.48
N ASN A 58 -2.09 0.41 19.97
CA ASN A 58 -3.37 0.69 19.33
C ASN A 58 -3.25 1.92 18.44
N LEU A 59 -3.43 1.73 17.13
CA LEU A 59 -3.30 2.76 16.11
C LEU A 59 -4.65 3.35 15.67
N ASP A 60 -5.72 3.07 16.41
CA ASP A 60 -7.04 3.63 16.16
C ASP A 60 -7.08 5.13 16.47
N ILE A 61 -7.42 5.92 15.45
CA ILE A 61 -7.61 7.36 15.57
C ILE A 61 -9.10 7.66 15.66
N ASN A 62 -9.55 8.07 16.84
CA ASN A 62 -10.94 8.39 17.12
C ASN A 62 -11.13 9.89 17.34
N LEU A 63 -11.81 10.54 16.39
CA LEU A 63 -12.19 11.93 16.52
C LEU A 63 -13.39 12.08 17.47
N SER A 64 -13.27 12.99 18.43
CA SER A 64 -14.35 13.39 19.33
C SER A 64 -15.52 14.02 18.56
N ILE A 65 -16.69 14.11 19.19
CA ILE A 65 -17.87 14.74 18.59
C ILE A 65 -17.59 16.21 18.25
N GLY A 66 -16.91 16.95 19.14
CA GLY A 66 -16.53 18.34 18.88
C GLY A 66 -15.66 18.51 17.63
N GLN A 67 -14.60 17.70 17.52
CA GLN A 67 -13.73 17.68 16.34
C GLN A 67 -14.52 17.30 15.08
N LYS A 68 -15.39 16.27 15.16
CA LYS A 68 -16.25 15.88 14.04
C LYS A 68 -17.12 17.05 13.58
N MET A 69 -17.73 17.81 14.49
CA MET A 69 -18.55 18.97 14.13
C MET A 69 -17.73 20.09 13.47
N GLN A 70 -16.49 20.31 13.88
CA GLN A 70 -15.58 21.29 13.28
C GLN A 70 -15.12 20.88 11.87
N ILE A 71 -14.94 19.58 11.66
CA ILE A 71 -14.55 18.99 10.37
C ILE A 71 -15.67 19.09 9.34
N LEU A 72 -16.92 19.05 9.77
CA LEU A 72 -18.07 19.10 8.86
C LEU A 72 -18.35 20.53 8.38
N ARG A 73 -18.56 20.66 7.07
CA ARG A 73 -18.99 21.89 6.43
C ARG A 73 -20.35 21.68 5.75
N PHE A 74 -21.19 22.69 5.87
CA PHE A 74 -22.55 22.71 5.35
C PHE A 74 -22.68 23.83 4.33
N GLU A 75 -22.99 23.48 3.07
CA GLU A 75 -23.18 24.46 2.00
C GLU A 75 -24.23 23.96 1.02
N SER A 76 -25.18 24.83 0.65
CA SER A 76 -26.19 24.51 -0.36
C SER A 76 -26.88 23.15 -0.15
N ASN A 77 -27.23 22.85 1.10
CA ASN A 77 -27.86 21.58 1.52
C ASN A 77 -26.98 20.33 1.31
N LYS A 78 -25.67 20.50 1.16
CA LYS A 78 -24.69 19.41 1.13
C LYS A 78 -23.82 19.46 2.37
N VAL A 79 -23.47 18.28 2.86
CA VAL A 79 -22.47 18.09 3.92
C VAL A 79 -21.22 17.50 3.31
N TYR A 80 -20.08 18.08 3.63
CA TYR A 80 -18.78 17.61 3.18
C TYR A 80 -17.71 17.87 4.24
N ILE A 81 -16.55 17.25 4.06
CA ILE A 81 -15.40 17.37 4.95
C ILE A 81 -14.61 18.62 4.57
N ASN A 82 -14.38 19.50 5.55
CA ASN A 82 -13.33 20.51 5.46
C ASN A 82 -11.97 19.82 5.63
N LEU A 83 -11.20 19.74 4.55
CA LEU A 83 -9.93 19.00 4.52
C LEU A 83 -8.89 19.57 5.50
N ASP A 84 -8.84 20.88 5.68
CA ASP A 84 -7.82 21.51 6.53
C ASP A 84 -8.12 21.26 8.02
N GLU A 85 -9.38 21.41 8.42
CA GLU A 85 -9.85 21.04 9.77
C GLU A 85 -9.65 19.54 10.04
N PHE A 86 -9.93 18.70 9.03
CA PHE A 86 -9.67 17.26 9.13
C PHE A 86 -8.19 16.97 9.36
N LYS A 87 -7.29 17.55 8.54
CA LYS A 87 -5.84 17.35 8.68
C LYS A 87 -5.35 17.78 10.05
N TYR A 88 -5.80 18.94 10.51
CA TYR A 88 -5.42 19.47 11.82
C TYR A 88 -5.77 18.50 12.94
N HIS A 89 -7.04 18.07 13.03
CA HIS A 89 -7.48 17.18 14.09
C HIS A 89 -6.94 15.75 13.95
N PHE A 90 -6.81 15.24 12.72
CA PHE A 90 -6.17 13.95 12.47
C PHE A 90 -4.74 13.95 13.01
N LEU A 91 -3.95 14.98 12.70
CA LEU A 91 -2.56 15.08 13.18
C LEU A 91 -2.49 15.20 14.70
N GLN A 92 -3.40 15.94 15.33
CA GLN A 92 -3.47 16.01 16.80
C GLN A 92 -3.68 14.64 17.44
N GLU A 93 -4.60 13.84 16.93
CA GLU A 93 -4.83 12.49 17.44
C GLU A 93 -3.68 11.54 17.07
N PHE A 94 -3.16 11.65 15.85
CA PHE A 94 -2.02 10.86 15.38
C PHE A 94 -0.79 11.03 16.27
N TYR A 95 -0.44 12.27 16.66
CA TYR A 95 0.73 12.50 17.51
C TYR A 95 0.60 11.86 18.90
N LYS A 96 -0.62 11.57 19.36
CA LYS A 96 -0.83 10.82 20.61
C LYS A 96 -0.42 9.35 20.49
N LEU A 97 -0.33 8.81 19.27
CA LEU A 97 0.19 7.47 19.02
C LEU A 97 1.71 7.38 19.27
N GLY A 98 2.39 8.52 19.36
CA GLY A 98 3.84 8.59 19.57
C GLY A 98 4.63 8.00 18.40
N PRO A 99 4.56 8.59 17.19
CA PRO A 99 5.38 8.14 16.06
C PRO A 99 6.87 8.25 16.41
N LEU A 100 7.63 7.20 16.15
CA LEU A 100 9.07 7.16 16.45
C LEU A 100 9.93 7.67 15.29
N ASN A 101 9.36 7.77 14.09
CA ASN A 101 10.04 8.25 12.90
C ASN A 101 9.59 9.68 12.53
N ASP A 102 10.52 10.62 12.54
CA ASP A 102 10.32 12.03 12.22
C ASP A 102 10.30 12.34 10.71
N LYS A 103 10.79 11.42 9.88
CA LYS A 103 10.88 11.57 8.42
C LYS A 103 9.65 11.06 7.68
N ALA A 104 8.68 10.52 8.39
CA ALA A 104 7.49 9.97 7.78
C ALA A 104 6.64 11.06 7.10
N THR A 105 6.04 10.71 5.97
CA THR A 105 5.21 11.62 5.17
C THR A 105 3.77 11.10 5.12
N PHE A 106 2.83 12.04 5.21
CA PHE A 106 1.42 11.77 4.98
C PHE A 106 1.01 12.05 3.54
N ARG A 107 0.20 11.17 2.97
CA ARG A 107 -0.54 11.43 1.74
C ARG A 107 -2.04 11.28 2.00
N PHE A 108 -2.77 12.37 1.75
CA PHE A 108 -4.22 12.42 1.87
C PHE A 108 -4.85 12.26 0.49
N TYR A 109 -5.69 11.26 0.36
CA TYR A 109 -6.48 10.99 -0.84
C TYR A 109 -7.94 11.30 -0.53
N VAL A 110 -8.61 12.01 -1.41
CA VAL A 110 -10.02 12.39 -1.28
C VAL A 110 -10.82 11.81 -2.44
N ASP A 111 -12.10 11.56 -2.23
CA ASP A 111 -13.01 11.06 -3.25
C ASP A 111 -13.43 12.13 -4.26
N ASP A 112 -13.75 13.33 -3.80
CA ASP A 112 -14.11 14.50 -4.61
C ASP A 112 -13.46 15.75 -4.02
N ILE A 113 -12.70 16.51 -4.83
CA ILE A 113 -11.96 17.69 -4.36
C ILE A 113 -12.84 18.88 -3.95
N TYR A 114 -14.09 18.93 -4.41
CA TYR A 114 -15.04 20.00 -4.10
C TYR A 114 -16.01 19.61 -2.98
N PHE A 115 -16.42 18.34 -2.95
CA PHE A 115 -17.38 17.83 -1.97
C PHE A 115 -16.87 16.53 -1.33
N ILE A 116 -15.79 16.65 -0.56
CA ILE A 116 -15.12 15.51 0.07
C ILE A 116 -16.07 14.79 1.03
N LYS A 117 -16.31 13.49 0.82
CA LYS A 117 -17.07 12.65 1.75
C LYS A 117 -16.23 11.53 2.35
N ALA A 118 -15.11 11.21 1.71
CA ALA A 118 -14.18 10.21 2.19
C ALA A 118 -12.73 10.70 2.05
N ILE A 119 -11.92 10.38 3.05
CA ILE A 119 -10.49 10.65 3.09
C ILE A 119 -9.76 9.34 3.43
N SER A 120 -8.77 8.99 2.62
CA SER A 120 -7.81 7.93 2.91
C SER A 120 -6.45 8.55 3.20
N ILE A 121 -5.84 8.19 4.31
CA ILE A 121 -4.56 8.72 4.77
C ILE A 121 -3.55 7.59 4.71
N LYS A 122 -2.46 7.80 3.96
CA LYS A 122 -1.32 6.90 3.95
C LYS A 122 -0.16 7.53 4.71
N TYR A 123 0.35 6.81 5.69
CA TYR A 123 1.60 7.13 6.37
C TYR A 123 2.73 6.31 5.76
N ILE A 124 3.78 7.00 5.30
CA ILE A 124 4.89 6.43 4.56
C ILE A 124 6.18 6.77 5.29
N LEU A 125 6.87 5.76 5.82
CA LEU A 125 8.12 5.91 6.57
C LEU A 125 9.32 6.22 5.66
N ASN A 126 9.40 5.54 4.51
CA ASN A 126 10.43 5.72 3.50
C ASN A 126 9.84 5.49 2.11
N PHE A 127 10.29 6.24 1.11
CA PHE A 127 9.81 6.16 -0.27
C PHE A 127 9.95 4.75 -0.91
N ASN A 128 10.78 3.87 -0.34
CA ASN A 128 11.12 2.56 -0.89
C ASN A 128 10.65 1.38 -0.02
N GLN A 129 9.87 1.62 1.05
CA GLN A 129 9.38 0.54 1.92
C GLN A 129 7.85 0.40 1.83
N ASP A 130 7.40 -0.84 1.80
CA ASP A 130 5.99 -1.23 1.63
C ASP A 130 5.15 -1.13 2.92
N TYR A 131 5.76 -0.73 4.04
CA TYR A 131 5.03 -0.52 5.30
C TYR A 131 4.20 0.76 5.20
N GLN A 132 2.91 0.57 4.94
CA GLN A 132 1.93 1.64 4.79
C GLN A 132 0.82 1.43 5.81
N TYR A 133 0.72 2.34 6.78
CA TYR A 133 -0.47 2.43 7.62
C TYR A 133 -1.51 3.26 6.86
N ILE A 134 -2.74 2.75 6.82
CA ILE A 134 -3.84 3.37 6.09
C ILE A 134 -5.00 3.61 7.04
N TRP A 135 -5.36 4.88 7.20
CA TRP A 135 -6.60 5.27 7.89
C TRP A 135 -7.63 5.69 6.86
N ASN A 136 -8.88 5.30 7.07
CA ASN A 136 -9.99 5.69 6.22
C ASN A 136 -11.03 6.39 7.08
N TYR A 137 -11.42 7.59 6.67
CA TYR A 137 -12.47 8.38 7.28
C TYR A 137 -13.56 8.64 6.25
N SER A 138 -14.81 8.46 6.63
CA SER A 138 -15.93 8.79 5.75
C SER A 138 -17.14 9.27 6.55
N ILE A 139 -17.87 10.21 5.95
CA ILE A 139 -19.20 10.58 6.42
C ILE A 139 -20.14 9.43 6.00
N LYS A 140 -20.67 8.70 6.99
CA LYS A 140 -21.70 7.68 6.74
C LYS A 140 -23.07 8.35 6.77
N ASN A 141 -23.86 8.12 5.72
CA ASN A 141 -25.28 8.51 5.54
C ASN A 141 -25.81 9.53 6.55
N ILE A 142 -25.79 10.81 6.15
CA ILE A 142 -26.57 11.89 6.77
C ILE A 142 -27.89 12.01 6.03
#